data_AF-A0A3A8ZPR4-F1
#
_entry.id   AF-A0A3A8ZPR4-F1
#
_cell.length_a   1.000
_cell.length_b   1.000
_cell.length_c   1.000
_cell.angle_alpha   90.00
_cell.angle_beta   90.00
_cell.angle_gamma   90.00
#
_symmetry.space_group_name_H-M   'P 1'
#
loop_
_entity.id
_entity.type
_entity.pdbx_description
1 polymer ?
#
loop_
_entity_poly.entity_id
_entity_poly.type
_entity_poly.pdbx_seq_one_letter_code
_entity_poly.pdbx_strand_id
1 'polypeptide(L)'
;MKKFAACFILTFSLALLNACGEEKPLLSAADYDLDAETAQTIRGVKIGDGADVFLAAYRDYDILSSVDGGDYQYLAAEEIPFDKPLTTILPSFFVDGAAVDIDTFCENNEIEKGFLLSYLTDEAYLEHHAVVYQYLVFEWADGKITDIRSESMDYNKDGSYYTAN
;
A
#
# COMPACT_ATOMS: atom_id res chain seq x y z
N MET A 1 -43.61 49.65 -25.55
CA MET A 1 -43.01 49.06 -24.34
C MET A 1 -43.03 47.54 -24.48
N LYS A 2 -41.84 46.90 -24.46
CA LYS A 2 -41.48 45.52 -24.07
C LYS A 2 -42.42 44.37 -24.55
N LYS A 3 -41.92 43.24 -25.08
CA LYS A 3 -40.95 42.34 -24.43
C LYS A 3 -40.29 41.43 -25.47
N PHE A 4 -38.99 41.23 -25.27
CA PHE A 4 -38.08 40.40 -26.04
C PHE A 4 -38.45 38.92 -25.96
N ALA A 5 -38.43 38.23 -27.10
CA ALA A 5 -38.33 36.78 -27.17
C ALA A 5 -36.85 36.41 -27.07
N ALA A 6 -36.46 35.70 -26.01
CA ALA A 6 -35.16 35.06 -25.90
C ALA A 6 -35.33 33.78 -25.06
N CYS A 7 -35.61 32.67 -25.75
CA CYS A 7 -35.39 31.34 -25.20
C CYS A 7 -33.90 31.02 -25.38
N PHE A 8 -33.14 31.02 -24.28
CA PHE A 8 -31.87 30.30 -24.20
C PHE A 8 -31.76 29.75 -22.78
N ILE A 9 -32.34 28.57 -22.58
CA ILE A 9 -32.15 27.78 -21.37
C ILE A 9 -30.75 27.18 -21.50
N LEU A 10 -29.80 27.80 -20.82
CA LEU A 10 -28.42 27.32 -20.71
C LEU A 10 -28.39 26.34 -19.52
N THR A 11 -28.87 25.12 -19.74
CA THR A 11 -28.66 23.99 -18.82
C THR A 11 -27.18 23.64 -18.85
N PHE A 12 -26.42 24.28 -17.96
CA PHE A 12 -25.10 23.80 -17.56
C PHE A 12 -25.33 22.51 -16.79
N SER A 13 -25.42 21.40 -17.52
CA SER A 13 -25.39 20.07 -16.95
C SER A 13 -24.05 19.94 -16.24
N LEU A 14 -24.06 20.13 -14.91
CA LEU A 14 -23.04 19.61 -14.03
C LEU A 14 -23.07 18.08 -14.19
N ALA A 15 -22.37 17.59 -15.21
CA ALA A 15 -21.80 16.27 -15.20
C ALA A 15 -20.75 16.30 -14.07
N LEU A 16 -21.23 16.14 -12.84
CA LEU A 16 -20.44 15.55 -11.77
C LEU A 16 -20.05 14.19 -12.32
N LEU A 17 -18.87 14.16 -12.95
CA LEU A 17 -18.08 12.97 -13.10
C LEU A 17 -17.88 12.46 -11.67
N ASN A 18 -18.81 11.63 -11.20
CA ASN A 18 -18.46 10.61 -10.23
C ASN A 18 -17.47 9.71 -10.97
N ALA A 19 -16.22 10.14 -11.01
CA ALA A 19 -15.11 9.22 -11.00
C ALA A 19 -15.28 8.47 -9.68
N CYS A 20 -16.10 7.42 -9.72
CA CYS A 20 -16.06 6.35 -8.75
C CYS A 20 -14.69 5.71 -9.01
N GLY A 21 -13.63 6.36 -8.50
CA GLY A 21 -12.31 5.73 -8.43
C GLY A 21 -12.54 4.45 -7.64
N GLU A 22 -12.20 3.32 -8.23
CA GLU A 22 -12.24 2.06 -7.49
C GLU A 22 -11.35 2.22 -6.27
N GLU A 23 -11.93 2.01 -5.09
CA GLU A 23 -11.21 2.05 -3.84
C GLU A 23 -10.18 0.92 -3.84
N LYS A 24 -8.92 1.25 -3.61
CA LYS A 24 -7.84 0.28 -3.64
C LYS A 24 -8.04 -0.73 -2.50
N PRO A 25 -7.97 -2.05 -2.75
CA PRO A 25 -8.10 -3.01 -1.67
C PRO A 25 -6.90 -2.90 -0.71
N LEU A 26 -7.19 -2.96 0.59
CA LEU A 26 -6.18 -2.99 1.64
C LEU A 26 -5.92 -4.43 2.10
N LEU A 27 -4.67 -4.73 2.46
CA LEU A 27 -4.33 -5.99 3.12
C LEU A 27 -4.80 -5.95 4.57
N SER A 28 -5.29 -7.07 5.06
CA SER A 28 -5.61 -7.28 6.47
C SER A 28 -4.38 -7.80 7.23
N ALA A 29 -4.40 -7.72 8.56
CA ALA A 29 -3.30 -8.26 9.36
C ALA A 29 -3.06 -9.77 9.11
N ALA A 30 -4.10 -10.54 8.82
CA ALA A 30 -3.99 -11.97 8.51
C ALA A 30 -3.29 -12.23 7.16
N ASP A 31 -3.29 -11.26 6.24
CA ASP A 31 -2.56 -11.39 4.97
C ASP A 31 -1.05 -11.49 5.18
N TYR A 32 -0.54 -11.08 6.35
CA TYR A 32 0.87 -11.16 6.74
C TYR A 32 1.24 -12.48 7.43
N ASP A 33 0.28 -13.38 7.65
CA ASP A 33 0.57 -14.71 8.19
C ASP A 33 1.19 -15.60 7.11
N LEU A 34 2.22 -16.35 7.51
CA LEU A 34 2.88 -17.37 6.69
C LEU A 34 2.66 -18.74 7.31
N ASP A 35 2.45 -19.74 6.46
CA ASP A 35 2.52 -21.13 6.89
C ASP A 35 3.91 -21.44 7.43
N ALA A 36 3.98 -21.93 8.67
CA ALA A 36 5.23 -22.10 9.40
C ALA A 36 6.16 -23.17 8.81
N GLU A 37 5.62 -24.11 8.02
CA GLU A 37 6.41 -25.20 7.43
C GLU A 37 6.86 -24.88 6.00
N THR A 38 6.04 -24.15 5.26
CA THR A 38 6.21 -23.95 3.81
C THR A 38 6.48 -22.51 3.39
N ALA A 39 6.38 -21.56 4.32
CA ALA A 39 6.41 -20.11 4.06
C ALA A 39 5.37 -19.66 3.01
N GLN A 40 4.28 -20.42 2.84
CA GLN A 40 3.20 -20.09 1.93
C GLN A 40 2.33 -18.97 2.53
N THR A 41 1.96 -17.98 1.72
CA THR A 41 1.03 -16.92 2.13
C THR A 41 -0.41 -17.45 2.18
N ILE A 42 -1.28 -16.80 2.94
CA ILE A 42 -2.71 -17.18 2.97
C ILE A 42 -3.42 -17.07 1.62
N ARG A 43 -2.83 -16.31 0.67
CA ARG A 43 -3.30 -16.18 -0.72
C ARG A 43 -2.70 -17.20 -1.67
N GLY A 44 -1.92 -18.13 -1.14
CA GLY A 44 -1.44 -19.30 -1.87
C GLY A 44 -0.08 -19.15 -2.55
N VAL A 45 0.58 -18.00 -2.43
CA VAL A 45 1.92 -17.75 -3.01
C VAL A 45 2.99 -18.43 -2.16
N LYS A 46 3.93 -19.12 -2.79
CA LYS A 46 5.02 -19.86 -2.12
C LYS A 46 6.34 -19.74 -2.86
N ILE A 47 7.42 -20.18 -2.21
CA ILE A 47 8.74 -20.31 -2.81
C ILE A 47 8.67 -21.19 -4.08
N GLY A 48 9.29 -20.74 -5.17
CA GLY A 48 9.29 -21.37 -6.48
C GLY A 48 8.15 -20.94 -7.41
N ASP A 49 7.18 -20.17 -6.91
CA ASP A 49 6.16 -19.56 -7.76
C ASP A 49 6.75 -18.44 -8.63
N GLY A 50 6.08 -18.16 -9.75
CA GLY A 50 6.46 -17.10 -10.69
C GLY A 50 5.61 -15.84 -10.56
N ALA A 51 5.94 -14.85 -11.38
CA ALA A 51 5.23 -13.57 -11.44
C ALA A 51 3.73 -13.71 -11.73
N ASP A 52 3.32 -14.72 -12.50
CA ASP A 52 1.92 -14.99 -12.84
C ASP A 52 1.08 -15.30 -11.60
N VAL A 53 1.59 -16.17 -10.71
CA VAL A 53 0.92 -16.53 -9.46
C VAL A 53 0.93 -15.35 -8.48
N PHE A 54 2.07 -14.65 -8.37
CA PHE A 54 2.20 -13.49 -7.50
C PHE A 54 1.26 -12.35 -7.90
N LEU A 55 1.23 -11.97 -9.17
CA LEU A 55 0.37 -10.90 -9.66
C LEU A 55 -1.11 -11.31 -9.63
N ALA A 56 -1.45 -12.58 -9.83
CA ALA A 56 -2.82 -13.04 -9.63
C ALA A 56 -3.30 -12.82 -8.18
N ALA A 57 -2.40 -12.91 -7.20
CA ALA A 57 -2.72 -12.69 -5.79
C ALA A 57 -2.70 -11.21 -5.38
N TYR A 58 -1.77 -10.41 -5.94
CA TYR A 58 -1.38 -9.13 -5.36
C TYR A 58 -1.38 -7.91 -6.30
N ARG A 59 -1.69 -8.07 -7.59
CA ARG A 59 -1.57 -6.95 -8.57
C ARG A 59 -2.36 -5.68 -8.23
N ASP A 60 -3.42 -5.81 -7.44
CA ASP A 60 -4.31 -4.69 -7.07
C ASP A 60 -3.87 -3.99 -5.78
N TYR A 61 -2.83 -4.48 -5.10
CA TYR A 61 -2.29 -3.90 -3.86
C TYR A 61 -1.07 -3.01 -4.14
N ASP A 62 -0.59 -2.30 -3.12
CA ASP A 62 0.68 -1.58 -3.23
C ASP A 62 1.85 -2.57 -3.25
N ILE A 63 2.61 -2.57 -4.34
CA ILE A 63 3.83 -3.36 -4.50
C ILE A 63 4.98 -2.36 -4.62
N LEU A 64 5.84 -2.31 -3.60
CA LEU A 64 7.11 -1.60 -3.71
C LEU A 64 8.20 -2.58 -4.15
N SER A 65 9.06 -2.13 -5.05
CA SER A 65 10.12 -2.96 -5.64
C SER A 65 11.48 -2.30 -5.41
N SER A 66 12.45 -3.09 -4.95
CA SER A 66 13.87 -2.75 -4.91
C SER A 66 14.58 -3.63 -5.95
N VAL A 67 15.04 -3.02 -7.04
CA VAL A 67 15.76 -3.72 -8.11
C VAL A 67 17.24 -3.64 -7.84
N ASP A 68 17.94 -4.79 -7.88
CA ASP A 68 19.39 -4.89 -7.63
C ASP A 68 19.84 -4.24 -6.29
N GLY A 69 18.98 -4.23 -5.28
CA GLY A 69 19.26 -3.66 -3.95
C GLY A 69 19.20 -2.13 -3.88
N GLY A 70 18.61 -1.45 -4.87
CA GLY A 70 18.35 -0.01 -4.83
C GLY A 70 17.21 0.38 -3.87
N ASP A 71 16.84 1.65 -3.89
CA ASP A 71 15.72 2.15 -3.07
C ASP A 71 14.39 1.51 -3.49
N TYR A 72 13.49 1.34 -2.53
CA TYR A 72 12.13 0.89 -2.80
C TYR A 72 11.34 1.96 -3.53
N GLN A 73 10.74 1.56 -4.65
CA GLN A 73 9.89 2.44 -5.46
C GLN A 73 8.62 1.71 -5.87
N TYR A 74 7.56 2.48 -6.08
CA TYR A 74 6.36 1.96 -6.72
C TYR A 74 6.65 1.72 -8.20
N LEU A 75 6.41 0.50 -8.67
CA LEU A 75 6.38 0.14 -10.08
C LEU A 75 4.99 -0.38 -10.39
N ALA A 76 4.45 -0.03 -11.56
CA ALA A 76 3.23 -0.69 -12.02
C ALA A 76 3.48 -2.21 -12.16
N ALA A 77 2.46 -3.03 -11.93
CA ALA A 77 2.59 -4.50 -11.93
C ALA A 77 3.26 -5.03 -13.21
N GLU A 78 2.98 -4.41 -14.36
CA GLU A 78 3.53 -4.75 -15.67
C GLU A 78 4.98 -4.29 -15.89
N GLU A 79 5.49 -3.40 -15.03
CA GLU A 79 6.83 -2.82 -15.12
C GLU A 79 7.83 -3.49 -14.16
N ILE A 80 7.36 -4.35 -13.24
CA ILE A 80 8.23 -5.05 -12.29
C ILE A 80 9.12 -6.06 -13.06
N PRO A 81 10.45 -5.94 -13.00
CA PRO A 81 11.36 -6.76 -13.78
C PRO A 81 11.67 -8.10 -13.09
N PHE A 82 10.65 -8.97 -12.98
CA PHE A 82 10.75 -10.27 -12.28
C PHE A 82 11.85 -11.22 -12.80
N ASP A 83 12.36 -10.98 -14.01
CA ASP A 83 13.47 -11.73 -14.61
C ASP A 83 14.85 -11.35 -14.04
N LYS A 84 14.92 -10.29 -13.23
CA LYS A 84 16.16 -9.84 -12.55
C LYS A 84 16.15 -10.22 -11.06
N PRO A 85 17.30 -10.16 -10.39
CA PRO A 85 17.33 -10.10 -8.94
C PRO A 85 16.60 -8.85 -8.43
N LEU A 86 15.54 -9.05 -7.66
CA LEU A 86 14.84 -7.97 -6.99
C LEU A 86 14.22 -8.42 -5.67
N THR A 87 13.79 -7.45 -4.89
CA THR A 87 12.92 -7.66 -3.74
C THR A 87 11.63 -6.89 -3.97
N THR A 88 10.49 -7.54 -3.80
CA THR A 88 9.19 -6.85 -3.72
C THR A 88 8.67 -6.90 -2.29
N ILE A 89 7.98 -5.83 -1.87
CA ILE A 89 7.28 -5.80 -0.60
C ILE A 89 5.83 -5.36 -0.78
N LEU A 90 4.96 -5.88 0.10
CA LEU A 90 3.56 -5.50 0.23
C LEU A 90 3.35 -4.78 1.57
N PRO A 91 3.61 -3.47 1.64
CA PRO A 91 3.58 -2.73 2.90
C PRO A 91 2.16 -2.34 3.29
N SER A 92 1.88 -2.26 4.60
CA SER A 92 0.70 -1.60 5.13
C SER A 92 0.97 -1.03 6.51
N PHE A 93 0.39 0.14 6.78
CA PHE A 93 0.23 0.66 8.13
C PHE A 93 -1.10 0.21 8.69
N PHE A 94 -1.08 -0.17 9.97
CA PHE A 94 -2.25 -0.49 10.76
C PHE A 94 -2.36 0.50 11.89
N VAL A 95 -3.49 1.17 12.00
CA VAL A 95 -3.84 2.05 13.12
C VAL A 95 -5.01 1.41 13.85
N ASP A 96 -4.82 1.13 15.14
CA ASP A 96 -5.79 0.44 16.00
C ASP A 96 -6.29 -0.91 15.42
N GLY A 97 -5.39 -1.59 14.69
CA GLY A 97 -5.66 -2.88 14.04
C GLY A 97 -6.38 -2.80 12.69
N ALA A 98 -6.71 -1.60 12.21
CA ALA A 98 -7.27 -1.39 10.87
C ALA A 98 -6.19 -0.94 9.90
N ALA A 99 -6.14 -1.56 8.71
CA ALA A 99 -5.24 -1.13 7.65
C ALA A 99 -5.60 0.28 7.18
N VAL A 100 -4.58 1.06 6.88
CA VAL A 100 -4.70 2.46 6.50
C VAL A 100 -4.47 2.63 5.00
N ASP A 101 -5.47 3.17 4.31
CA ASP A 101 -5.25 3.77 2.99
C ASP A 101 -4.50 5.09 3.17
N ILE A 102 -3.25 5.14 2.69
CA ILE A 102 -2.35 6.27 2.94
C ILE A 102 -2.93 7.58 2.41
N ASP A 103 -3.57 7.55 1.24
CA ASP A 103 -4.04 8.74 0.56
C ASP A 103 -5.23 9.34 1.32
N THR A 104 -6.23 8.51 1.61
CA THR A 104 -7.40 8.87 2.39
C THR A 104 -7.03 9.29 3.81
N PHE A 105 -6.07 8.61 4.43
CA PHE A 105 -5.60 8.97 5.77
C PHE A 105 -4.90 10.33 5.77
N CYS A 106 -4.03 10.58 4.79
CA CYS A 106 -3.35 11.87 4.66
C CYS A 106 -4.35 13.00 4.41
N GLU A 107 -5.33 12.78 3.53
CA GLU A 107 -6.40 13.73 3.25
C GLU A 107 -7.26 14.03 4.49
N ASN A 108 -7.68 12.99 5.23
CA ASN A 108 -8.53 13.15 6.42
C ASN A 108 -7.82 13.85 7.59
N ASN A 109 -6.49 13.75 7.66
CA ASN A 109 -5.69 14.36 8.73
C ASN A 109 -4.97 15.64 8.29
N GLU A 110 -5.20 16.11 7.06
CA GLU A 110 -4.57 17.31 6.49
C GLU A 110 -3.03 17.27 6.53
N ILE A 111 -2.45 16.10 6.28
CA ILE A 111 -0.99 15.90 6.25
C ILE A 111 -0.49 15.64 4.83
N GLU A 112 0.70 16.15 4.48
CA GLU A 112 1.37 15.75 3.25
C GLU A 112 1.97 14.35 3.42
N LYS A 113 1.98 13.53 2.36
CA LYS A 113 2.52 12.15 2.41
C LYS A 113 3.95 12.06 2.92
N GLY A 114 4.78 13.07 2.64
CA GLY A 114 6.16 13.16 3.14
C GLY A 114 6.28 13.28 4.66
N PHE A 115 5.20 13.69 5.35
CA PHE A 115 5.13 13.78 6.81
C PHE A 115 4.35 12.62 7.45
N LEU A 116 3.88 11.64 6.66
CA LEU A 116 3.09 10.51 7.17
C LEU A 116 3.82 9.78 8.30
N LEU A 117 5.09 9.40 8.07
CA LEU A 117 5.84 8.66 9.07
C LEU A 117 6.02 9.48 10.35
N SER A 118 6.42 10.74 10.24
CA SER A 118 6.56 11.61 11.41
C SER A 118 5.25 11.79 12.19
N TYR A 119 4.12 11.80 11.50
CA TYR A 119 2.80 11.89 12.14
C TYR A 119 2.44 10.59 12.87
N LEU A 120 2.62 9.45 12.20
CA LEU A 120 2.31 8.13 12.76
C LEU A 120 3.22 7.72 13.92
N THR A 121 4.39 8.34 14.04
CA THR A 121 5.34 8.12 15.15
C THR A 121 5.37 9.24 16.19
N ASP A 122 4.47 10.22 16.08
CA ASP A 122 4.37 11.31 17.06
C ASP A 122 3.93 10.75 18.43
N GLU A 123 4.55 11.23 19.52
CA GLU A 123 4.26 10.74 20.87
C GLU A 123 2.80 10.96 21.27
N ALA A 124 2.22 12.13 20.95
CA ALA A 124 0.84 12.43 21.31
C ALA A 124 -0.16 11.59 20.48
N TYR A 125 0.21 11.24 19.24
CA TYR A 125 -0.57 10.30 18.45
C TYR A 125 -0.53 8.89 19.04
N LEU A 126 0.67 8.40 19.37
CA LEU A 126 0.90 7.06 19.93
C LEU A 126 0.36 6.87 21.36
N GLU A 127 0.09 7.96 22.10
CA GLU A 127 -0.62 7.91 23.38
C GLU A 127 -2.09 7.45 23.24
N HIS A 128 -2.67 7.62 22.06
CA HIS A 128 -4.08 7.34 21.79
C HIS A 128 -4.31 6.25 20.75
N HIS A 129 -3.31 5.95 19.93
CA HIS A 129 -3.41 5.00 18.83
C HIS A 129 -2.30 3.97 18.86
N ALA A 130 -2.65 2.72 18.51
CA ALA A 130 -1.68 1.67 18.27
C ALA A 130 -1.28 1.66 16.79
N VAL A 131 0.00 1.85 16.47
CA VAL A 131 0.50 1.91 15.10
C VAL A 131 1.47 0.77 14.83
N VAL A 132 1.15 -0.06 13.85
CA VAL A 132 1.99 -1.17 13.41
C VAL A 132 2.23 -1.06 11.91
N TYR A 133 3.49 -1.14 11.50
CA TYR A 133 3.84 -1.34 10.09
C TYR A 133 4.13 -2.82 9.85
N GLN A 134 3.48 -3.41 8.85
CA GLN A 134 3.74 -4.78 8.42
C GLN A 134 4.05 -4.81 6.93
N TYR A 135 4.94 -5.71 6.54
CA TYR A 135 5.25 -5.93 5.14
C TYR A 135 5.61 -7.40 4.89
N LEU A 136 5.03 -7.97 3.83
CA LEU A 136 5.51 -9.22 3.26
C LEU A 136 6.66 -8.89 2.31
N VAL A 137 7.74 -9.63 2.40
CA VAL A 137 8.90 -9.54 1.51
C VAL A 137 8.94 -10.78 0.63
N PHE A 138 9.20 -10.58 -0.65
CA PHE A 138 9.46 -11.63 -1.61
C PHE A 138 10.82 -11.34 -2.26
N GLU A 139 11.75 -12.27 -2.12
CA GLU A 139 13.01 -12.22 -2.86
C GLU A 139 12.85 -12.98 -4.17
N TRP A 140 13.39 -12.40 -5.25
CA TRP A 140 13.25 -12.91 -6.60
C TRP A 140 14.62 -13.19 -7.22
N ALA A 141 14.73 -14.32 -7.90
CA ALA A 141 15.83 -14.63 -8.80
C ALA A 141 15.34 -15.51 -9.95
N ASP A 142 15.85 -15.27 -11.16
CA ASP A 142 15.54 -16.06 -12.35
C ASP A 142 14.03 -16.24 -12.62
N GLY A 143 13.21 -15.20 -12.37
CA GLY A 143 11.76 -15.24 -12.58
C GLY A 143 10.97 -15.94 -11.46
N LYS A 144 11.62 -16.34 -10.36
CA LYS A 144 11.04 -17.15 -9.29
C LYS A 144 11.23 -16.53 -7.92
N ILE A 145 10.26 -16.75 -7.04
CA ILE A 145 10.37 -16.41 -5.63
C ILE A 145 11.35 -17.39 -4.96
N THR A 146 12.39 -16.86 -4.32
CA THR A 146 13.40 -17.64 -3.61
C THR A 146 13.25 -17.60 -2.10
N ASP A 147 12.66 -16.53 -1.56
CA ASP A 147 12.38 -16.38 -0.13
C ASP A 147 11.08 -15.59 0.08
N ILE A 148 10.37 -15.91 1.17
CA ILE A 148 9.19 -15.19 1.63
C ILE A 148 9.30 -14.99 3.13
N ARG A 149 9.14 -13.75 3.59
CA ARG A 149 9.18 -13.40 5.01
C ARG A 149 8.16 -12.32 5.33
N SER A 150 7.69 -12.34 6.57
CA SER A 150 6.75 -11.38 7.12
C SER A 150 7.45 -10.60 8.21
N GLU A 151 7.42 -9.28 8.10
CA GLU A 151 8.11 -8.38 9.01
C GLU A 151 7.11 -7.41 9.61
N SER A 152 7.34 -7.02 10.86
CA SER A 152 6.47 -6.11 11.58
C SER A 152 7.26 -5.19 12.50
N MET A 153 6.83 -3.94 12.58
CA MET A 153 7.33 -2.91 13.49
C MET A 153 6.17 -2.31 14.26
N ASP A 154 6.21 -2.42 15.59
CA ASP A 154 5.23 -1.84 16.50
C ASP A 154 5.77 -0.50 17.02
N TYR A 155 5.24 0.61 16.49
CA TYR A 155 5.69 1.95 16.82
C TYR A 155 5.28 2.39 18.24
N ASN A 156 4.51 1.61 18.99
CA ASN A 156 4.28 1.89 20.41
C ASN A 156 5.33 1.21 21.30
N LYS A 157 6.11 0.25 20.76
CA LYS A 157 7.08 -0.55 21.52
C LYS A 157 8.53 -0.40 21.07
N ASP A 158 8.76 -0.15 19.79
CA ASP A 158 10.10 -0.20 19.19
C ASP A 158 10.76 1.19 19.09
N GLY A 159 11.21 1.78 20.20
CA GLY A 159 11.79 3.14 20.20
C GLY A 159 13.03 3.40 19.31
N SER A 160 13.46 2.46 18.48
CA SER A 160 14.58 2.65 17.53
C SER A 160 14.32 3.78 16.51
N TYR A 161 13.06 4.07 16.17
CA TYR A 161 12.70 5.15 15.24
C TYR A 161 12.95 6.58 15.78
N TYR A 162 13.07 6.79 17.11
CA TYR A 162 13.45 8.10 17.66
C TYR A 162 14.89 8.51 17.36
N THR A 163 15.74 7.57 16.94
CA THR A 163 17.17 7.80 16.70
C THR A 163 17.54 7.93 15.24
N ALA A 164 16.61 7.67 14.32
CA ALA A 164 16.84 7.61 12.87
C ALA A 164 16.34 8.85 12.10
N ASN A 165 15.65 9.79 12.77
CA ASN A 165 15.14 11.04 12.19
C ASN A 165 15.99 12.25 12.61
#